data_AF-A0A2T4MZY2-F1
#
_entry.id   AF-A0A2T4MZY2-F1
#
_cell.length_a   1.000
_cell.length_b   1.000
_cell.length_c   1.000
_cell.angle_alpha   90.00
_cell.angle_beta   90.00
_cell.angle_gamma   90.00
#
_symmetry.space_group_name_H-M   'P 1'
#
loop_
_entity.id
_entity.type
_entity.pdbx_description
1 polymer ?
#
loop_
_entity_poly.entity_id
_entity_poly.type
_entity_poly.pdbx_seq_one_letter_code
_entity_poly.pdbx_strand_id
1 'polypeptide(L)'
;MKNKAVIILVGPSCSGKSFLSQRLMSTGIIGESVSTTTRLPRSGEIDGVHYHFINDEEFQVKKSNGEFIETIEFSGKKYGVTADEFKKLFEKGITPLVVAEPNGAEQVSNFSLKEGWIPVCIFINVPIKVAIQRFSERMLKDFEEKQSDSVFDYYAGRIADALVVETKWKDMLRYDHVVPVSDTSEKADLIAEEIIKQVKKIQEGNRPDWKISKEERQIISIGECSNKKREGIKAQVLSCITSHKNVSFIDLSELILKGASRLKKENNEELSC
;
A
#
# COMPACT_ATOMS: atom_id res chain seq x y z
N MET A 1 -8.29 5.80 -26.91
CA MET A 1 -7.84 4.51 -26.35
C MET A 1 -8.87 3.45 -26.73
N LYS A 2 -8.48 2.25 -27.19
CA LYS A 2 -9.46 1.18 -27.49
C LYS A 2 -10.01 0.56 -26.22
N ASN A 3 -9.16 0.31 -25.23
CA ASN A 3 -9.54 -0.13 -23.90
C ASN A 3 -9.08 0.86 -22.84
N LYS A 4 -9.79 0.90 -21.71
CA LYS A 4 -9.47 1.72 -20.53
C LYS A 4 -8.79 0.84 -19.49
N ALA A 5 -7.50 1.02 -19.26
CA ALA A 5 -6.75 0.32 -18.22
C ALA A 5 -6.87 1.05 -16.87
N VAL A 6 -6.79 0.36 -15.75
CA VAL A 6 -6.68 0.94 -14.40
C VAL A 6 -5.51 0.26 -13.70
N ILE A 7 -4.55 1.03 -13.17
CA ILE A 7 -3.45 0.49 -12.37
C ILE A 7 -3.82 0.51 -10.90
N ILE A 8 -3.67 -0.63 -10.23
CA ILE A 8 -3.88 -0.78 -8.79
C ILE A 8 -2.56 -1.25 -8.18
N LEU A 9 -1.91 -0.39 -7.39
CA LEU A 9 -0.70 -0.75 -6.67
C LEU A 9 -1.04 -1.20 -5.25
N VAL A 10 -0.69 -2.44 -4.94
CA VAL A 10 -0.86 -3.05 -3.62
C VAL A 10 0.50 -3.44 -3.06
N GLY A 11 0.65 -3.41 -1.74
CA GLY A 11 1.86 -3.91 -1.09
C GLY A 11 1.98 -3.41 0.33
N PRO A 12 2.84 -4.03 1.15
CA PRO A 12 3.04 -3.64 2.54
C PRO A 12 3.51 -2.20 2.70
N SER A 13 3.39 -1.67 3.91
CA SER A 13 4.08 -0.46 4.33
C SER A 13 5.58 -0.59 4.08
N CYS A 14 6.23 0.52 3.72
CA CYS A 14 7.64 0.57 3.34
C CYS A 14 8.04 -0.27 2.10
N SER A 15 7.09 -0.80 1.32
CA SER A 15 7.40 -1.53 0.07
C SER A 15 7.85 -0.65 -1.10
N GLY A 16 7.59 0.65 -1.04
CA GLY A 16 7.96 1.61 -2.10
C GLY A 16 6.84 2.01 -3.05
N LYS A 17 5.57 1.76 -2.70
CA LYS A 17 4.39 2.13 -3.52
C LYS A 17 4.42 3.58 -4.00
N SER A 18 4.57 4.54 -3.09
CA SER A 18 4.61 5.98 -3.45
C SER A 18 5.80 6.35 -4.33
N PHE A 19 6.92 5.63 -4.17
CA PHE A 19 8.10 5.87 -5.00
C PHE A 19 7.89 5.35 -6.43
N LEU A 20 7.27 4.18 -6.58
CA LEU A 20 6.89 3.66 -7.89
C LEU A 20 5.76 4.48 -8.54
N SER A 21 4.76 4.93 -7.78
CA SER A 21 3.67 5.76 -8.31
C SER A 21 4.18 7.07 -8.90
N GLN A 22 5.10 7.75 -8.21
CA GLN A 22 5.75 8.97 -8.73
C GLN A 22 6.46 8.75 -10.06
N ARG A 23 7.18 7.63 -10.21
CA ARG A 23 7.85 7.28 -11.47
C ARG A 23 6.86 7.04 -12.60
N LEU A 24 5.81 6.27 -12.34
CA LEU A 24 4.75 6.01 -13.31
C LEU A 24 4.11 7.34 -13.77
N MET A 25 3.82 8.24 -12.82
CA MET A 25 3.24 9.56 -13.09
C MET A 25 4.17 10.49 -13.87
N SER A 26 5.48 10.40 -13.68
CA SER A 26 6.46 11.28 -14.37
C SER A 26 6.41 11.18 -15.90
N THR A 27 5.85 10.09 -16.43
CA THR A 27 5.74 9.85 -17.87
C THR A 27 4.55 10.54 -18.53
N GLY A 28 3.59 11.05 -17.74
CA GLY A 28 2.34 11.64 -18.22
C GLY A 28 1.33 10.64 -18.82
N ILE A 29 1.66 9.34 -18.86
CA ILE A 29 0.78 8.28 -19.38
C ILE A 29 -0.14 7.74 -18.28
N ILE A 30 0.33 7.79 -17.05
CA ILE A 30 -0.38 7.30 -15.85
C ILE A 30 -0.55 8.48 -14.89
N GLY A 31 -1.67 8.55 -14.18
CA GLY A 31 -1.97 9.61 -13.22
C GLY A 31 -2.62 9.03 -11.97
N GLU A 32 -2.19 9.46 -10.79
CA GLU A 32 -2.79 9.03 -9.53
C GLU A 32 -4.14 9.74 -9.30
N SER A 33 -5.16 9.00 -8.88
CA SER A 33 -6.47 9.55 -8.54
C SER A 33 -6.45 10.29 -7.22
N VAL A 34 -7.16 11.42 -7.10
CA VAL A 34 -7.28 12.13 -5.83
C VAL A 34 -8.38 11.50 -4.99
N SER A 35 -8.01 10.92 -3.84
CA SER A 35 -8.98 10.31 -2.93
C SER A 35 -9.82 11.37 -2.21
N THR A 36 -11.01 10.99 -1.79
CA THR A 36 -11.91 11.79 -0.94
C THR A 36 -11.77 11.36 0.51
N THR A 37 -11.86 12.27 1.48
CA THR A 37 -11.84 11.93 2.91
C THR A 37 -12.76 12.81 3.77
N THR A 38 -13.24 12.25 4.88
CA THR A 38 -13.96 12.98 5.95
C THR A 38 -13.06 13.48 7.08
N ARG A 39 -11.75 13.23 6.97
CA ARG A 39 -10.76 13.85 7.86
C ARG A 39 -10.59 15.32 7.51
N LEU A 40 -10.35 16.17 8.50
CA LEU A 40 -9.93 17.56 8.24
C LEU A 40 -8.53 17.61 7.60
N PRO A 41 -8.26 18.56 6.69
CA PRO A 41 -6.92 18.74 6.13
C PRO A 41 -5.87 19.00 7.22
N ARG A 42 -4.67 18.43 7.07
CA ARG A 42 -3.50 18.78 7.88
C ARG A 42 -2.87 20.06 7.36
N SER A 43 -2.03 20.70 8.18
CA SER A 43 -1.24 21.85 7.75
C SER A 43 -0.46 21.53 6.48
N GLY A 44 -0.68 22.32 5.43
CA GLY A 44 -0.04 22.15 4.11
C GLY A 44 -0.80 21.25 3.12
N GLU A 45 -1.82 20.50 3.55
CA GLU A 45 -2.69 19.77 2.62
C GLU A 45 -3.61 20.76 1.88
N ILE A 46 -3.75 20.55 0.58
CA ILE A 46 -4.54 21.36 -0.36
C ILE A 46 -5.67 20.50 -0.92
N ASP A 47 -6.90 21.03 -0.85
CA ASP A 47 -8.10 20.41 -1.38
C ASP A 47 -8.04 20.24 -2.90
N GLY A 48 -8.50 19.10 -3.41
CA GLY A 48 -8.43 18.71 -4.82
C GLY A 48 -7.03 18.36 -5.33
N VAL A 49 -6.00 18.47 -4.48
CA VAL A 49 -4.62 18.06 -4.80
C VAL A 49 -4.22 16.83 -3.99
N HIS A 50 -4.38 16.90 -2.67
CA HIS A 50 -4.00 15.81 -1.77
C HIS A 50 -5.19 14.89 -1.50
N TYR A 51 -6.32 15.50 -1.19
CA TYR A 51 -7.62 14.85 -1.07
C TYR A 51 -8.72 15.82 -1.48
N HIS A 52 -9.89 15.29 -1.80
CA HIS A 52 -11.15 16.03 -1.70
C HIS A 52 -11.64 15.93 -0.25
N PHE A 53 -11.62 17.04 0.48
CA PHE A 53 -12.02 17.10 1.88
C PHE A 53 -13.51 17.44 1.98
N ILE A 54 -14.32 16.45 2.37
CA ILE A 54 -15.77 16.59 2.48
C ILE A 54 -16.25 16.25 3.89
N ASN A 55 -17.47 16.64 4.25
CA ASN A 55 -18.03 16.22 5.54
C ASN A 55 -18.66 14.81 5.47
N ASP A 56 -19.03 14.26 6.64
CA ASP A 56 -19.60 12.91 6.72
C ASP A 56 -20.95 12.76 5.99
N GLU A 57 -21.78 13.81 5.98
CA GLU A 57 -23.09 13.82 5.31
C GLU A 57 -22.91 13.75 3.79
N GLU A 58 -22.04 14.60 3.23
CA GLU A 58 -21.66 14.61 1.82
C GLU A 58 -21.08 13.25 1.40
N PHE A 59 -20.24 12.64 2.24
CA PHE A 59 -19.69 11.31 1.98
C PHE A 59 -20.81 10.27 1.91
N GLN A 60 -21.79 10.31 2.82
CA GLN A 60 -22.92 9.38 2.78
C GLN A 60 -23.78 9.58 1.53
N VAL A 61 -24.05 10.82 1.13
CA VAL A 61 -24.80 11.12 -0.11
C VAL A 61 -24.09 10.53 -1.33
N LYS A 62 -22.78 10.77 -1.47
CA LYS A 62 -21.99 10.20 -2.56
C LYS A 62 -21.98 8.67 -2.54
N LYS A 63 -21.89 8.08 -1.34
CA LYS A 63 -21.96 6.63 -1.17
C LYS A 63 -23.32 6.06 -1.55
N SER A 64 -24.42 6.68 -1.15
CA SER A 64 -25.78 6.24 -1.51
C SER A 64 -26.06 6.38 -3.01
N ASN A 65 -25.43 7.36 -3.66
CA ASN A 65 -25.51 7.55 -5.10
C ASN A 65 -24.64 6.57 -5.90
N GLY A 66 -23.83 5.73 -5.23
CA GLY A 66 -22.92 4.80 -5.89
C GLY A 66 -21.75 5.48 -6.60
N GLU A 67 -21.36 6.68 -6.16
CA GLU A 67 -20.29 7.47 -6.79
C GLU A 67 -18.87 6.92 -6.50
N PHE A 68 -18.72 6.14 -5.42
CA PHE A 68 -17.42 5.58 -5.02
C PHE A 68 -17.12 4.25 -5.72
N ILE A 69 -15.89 4.15 -6.22
CA ILE A 69 -15.24 2.91 -6.67
C ILE A 69 -14.78 2.08 -5.45
N GLU A 70 -14.17 2.76 -4.50
CA GLU A 70 -13.64 2.19 -3.26
C GLU A 70 -14.10 3.05 -2.09
N THR A 71 -14.47 2.41 -0.97
CA THR A 71 -14.52 3.08 0.33
C THR A 71 -13.79 2.27 1.40
N ILE A 72 -13.08 2.97 2.28
CA ILE A 72 -12.47 2.40 3.48
C ILE A 72 -12.78 3.30 4.69
N GLU A 73 -12.80 2.71 5.87
CA GLU A 73 -12.87 3.43 7.14
C GLU A 73 -11.63 3.14 7.96
N PHE A 74 -10.94 4.20 8.38
CA PHE A 74 -9.73 4.11 9.16
C PHE A 74 -9.75 5.14 10.29
N SER A 75 -9.61 4.66 11.53
CA SER A 75 -9.63 5.50 12.73
C SER A 75 -10.85 6.42 12.82
N GLY A 76 -12.03 5.91 12.47
CA GLY A 76 -13.30 6.66 12.48
C GLY A 76 -13.40 7.75 11.40
N LYS A 77 -12.49 7.75 10.42
CA LYS A 77 -12.52 8.62 9.23
C LYS A 77 -12.73 7.79 7.99
N LYS A 78 -13.53 8.31 7.07
CA LYS A 78 -13.86 7.63 5.81
C LYS A 78 -12.95 8.14 4.71
N TYR A 79 -12.58 7.25 3.82
CA TYR A 79 -11.83 7.55 2.62
C TYR A 79 -12.48 6.82 1.45
N GLY A 80 -12.36 7.36 0.25
CA GLY A 80 -12.83 6.67 -0.94
C GLY A 80 -12.38 7.33 -2.23
N VAL A 81 -12.39 6.58 -3.32
CA VAL A 81 -12.06 7.07 -4.66
C VAL A 81 -13.34 7.09 -5.49
N THR A 82 -13.65 8.21 -6.13
CA THR A 82 -14.88 8.32 -6.93
C THR A 82 -14.65 7.86 -8.37
N ALA A 83 -15.71 7.38 -9.02
CA ALA A 83 -15.68 7.00 -10.43
C ALA A 83 -15.34 8.18 -11.35
N ASP A 84 -15.70 9.39 -10.93
CA ASP A 84 -15.44 10.63 -11.65
C ASP A 84 -13.93 10.94 -11.76
N GLU A 85 -13.14 10.67 -10.72
CA GLU A 85 -11.68 10.84 -10.76
C GLU A 85 -11.02 9.98 -11.84
N PHE A 86 -11.47 8.73 -12.00
CA PHE A 86 -10.96 7.87 -13.05
C PHE A 86 -11.44 8.33 -14.43
N LYS A 87 -12.70 8.75 -14.56
CA LYS A 87 -13.28 9.25 -15.82
C LYS A 87 -12.54 10.49 -16.33
N LYS A 88 -12.25 11.46 -15.47
CA LYS A 88 -11.45 12.65 -15.79
C LYS A 88 -10.05 12.30 -16.32
N LEU A 89 -9.41 11.29 -15.77
CA LEU A 89 -8.09 10.83 -16.25
C LEU A 89 -8.23 10.17 -17.63
N PHE A 90 -9.23 9.31 -17.82
CA PHE A 90 -9.51 8.70 -19.12
C PHE A 90 -9.79 9.72 -20.22
N GLU A 91 -10.54 10.79 -19.93
CA GLU A 91 -10.82 11.87 -20.87
C GLU A 91 -9.54 12.59 -21.34
N LYS A 92 -8.53 12.67 -20.48
CA LYS A 92 -7.20 13.22 -20.80
C LYS A 92 -6.29 12.23 -21.51
N GLY A 93 -6.75 11.00 -21.78
CA GLY A 93 -5.90 9.93 -22.32
C GLY A 93 -4.92 9.35 -21.31
N ILE A 94 -5.12 9.63 -20.02
CA ILE A 94 -4.25 9.21 -18.92
C ILE A 94 -4.86 7.96 -18.26
N THR A 95 -4.03 6.95 -17.99
CA THR A 95 -4.44 5.76 -17.24
C THR A 95 -4.48 6.07 -15.74
N PRO A 96 -5.62 5.89 -15.05
CA PRO A 96 -5.70 6.08 -13.60
C PRO A 96 -4.86 5.06 -12.85
N LEU A 97 -4.23 5.52 -11.78
CA LEU A 97 -3.52 4.73 -10.79
C LEU A 97 -4.12 4.99 -9.41
N VAL A 98 -4.29 3.92 -8.65
CA VAL A 98 -4.66 3.98 -7.23
C VAL A 98 -3.70 3.13 -6.41
N VAL A 99 -3.29 3.65 -5.24
CA VAL A 99 -2.58 2.88 -4.23
C VAL A 99 -3.59 2.41 -3.20
N ALA A 100 -3.74 1.09 -3.05
CA ALA A 100 -4.78 0.50 -2.22
C ALA A 100 -4.27 -0.65 -1.34
N GLU A 101 -5.02 -0.93 -0.27
CA GLU A 101 -4.93 -2.19 0.47
C GLU A 101 -5.70 -3.30 -0.27
N PRO A 102 -5.55 -4.60 0.07
CA PRO A 102 -6.21 -5.69 -0.66
C PRO A 102 -7.73 -5.53 -0.80
N ASN A 103 -8.44 -5.22 0.28
CA ASN A 103 -9.90 -5.02 0.21
C ASN A 103 -10.29 -3.84 -0.68
N GLY A 104 -9.43 -2.81 -0.73
CA GLY A 104 -9.59 -1.67 -1.62
C GLY A 104 -9.37 -2.05 -3.09
N ALA A 105 -8.30 -2.78 -3.36
CA ALA A 105 -7.96 -3.28 -4.67
C ALA A 105 -9.03 -4.21 -5.25
N GLU A 106 -9.68 -5.03 -4.42
CA GLU A 106 -10.83 -5.85 -4.83
C GLU A 106 -12.03 -4.98 -5.25
N GLN A 107 -12.37 -3.96 -4.45
CA GLN A 107 -13.44 -3.01 -4.78
C GLN A 107 -13.16 -2.31 -6.12
N VAL A 108 -11.93 -1.80 -6.31
CA VAL A 108 -11.53 -1.13 -7.56
C VAL A 108 -11.59 -2.09 -8.74
N SER A 109 -11.12 -3.33 -8.57
CA SER A 109 -11.14 -4.34 -9.62
C SER A 109 -12.57 -4.67 -10.04
N ASN A 110 -13.45 -4.94 -9.08
CA ASN A 110 -14.85 -5.30 -9.33
C ASN A 110 -15.61 -4.16 -10.02
N PHE A 111 -15.41 -2.92 -9.55
CA PHE A 111 -16.01 -1.75 -10.18
C PHE A 111 -15.49 -1.56 -11.61
N SER A 112 -14.18 -1.68 -11.81
CA SER A 112 -13.54 -1.52 -13.12
C SER A 112 -14.11 -2.51 -14.14
N LEU A 113 -14.23 -3.80 -13.75
CA LEU A 113 -14.81 -4.83 -14.62
C LEU A 113 -16.28 -4.54 -14.95
N LYS A 114 -17.06 -4.06 -13.99
CA LYS A 114 -18.48 -3.68 -14.21
C LYS A 114 -18.62 -2.53 -15.23
N GLU A 115 -17.70 -1.57 -15.21
CA GLU A 115 -17.67 -0.44 -16.16
C GLU A 115 -16.99 -0.79 -17.50
N GLY A 116 -16.54 -2.03 -17.69
CA GLY A 116 -15.81 -2.46 -18.88
C GLY A 116 -14.38 -1.92 -18.98
N TRP A 117 -13.80 -1.51 -17.85
CA TRP A 117 -12.39 -1.16 -17.73
C TRP A 117 -11.57 -2.41 -17.40
N ILE A 118 -10.26 -2.35 -17.66
CA ILE A 118 -9.31 -3.44 -17.46
C ILE A 118 -8.46 -3.10 -16.24
N PRO A 119 -8.79 -3.62 -15.05
CA PRO A 119 -7.92 -3.46 -13.89
C PRO A 119 -6.64 -4.27 -14.08
N VAL A 120 -5.54 -3.71 -13.60
CA VAL A 120 -4.22 -4.35 -13.53
C VAL A 120 -3.74 -4.19 -12.10
N CYS A 121 -3.83 -5.27 -11.33
CA CYS A 121 -3.46 -5.31 -9.93
C CYS A 121 -2.01 -5.78 -9.75
N ILE A 122 -1.16 -4.89 -9.25
CA ILE A 122 0.28 -5.11 -9.13
C ILE A 122 0.65 -5.13 -7.64
N PHE A 123 1.24 -6.23 -7.19
CA PHE A 123 1.78 -6.33 -5.84
C PHE A 123 3.26 -5.97 -5.81
N ILE A 124 3.65 -5.07 -4.90
CA ILE A 124 5.06 -4.76 -4.63
C ILE A 124 5.51 -5.63 -3.46
N ASN A 125 6.27 -6.66 -3.77
CA ASN A 125 6.81 -7.57 -2.76
C ASN A 125 8.05 -6.98 -2.11
N VAL A 126 8.06 -6.92 -0.77
CA VAL A 126 9.18 -6.44 0.03
C VAL A 126 9.50 -7.47 1.11
N PRO A 127 10.77 -7.90 1.24
CA PRO A 127 11.17 -8.72 2.37
C PRO A 127 10.92 -7.97 3.68
N ILE A 128 10.31 -8.63 4.67
CA ILE A 128 9.94 -8.00 5.95
C ILE A 128 11.12 -7.31 6.65
N LYS A 129 12.34 -7.86 6.50
CA LYS A 129 13.58 -7.26 7.00
C LYS A 129 13.83 -5.87 6.41
N VAL A 130 13.65 -5.71 5.10
CA VAL A 130 13.82 -4.44 4.39
C VAL A 130 12.75 -3.44 4.83
N ALA A 131 11.51 -3.89 5.01
CA ALA A 131 10.42 -3.04 5.49
C ALA A 131 10.69 -2.51 6.91
N ILE A 132 11.13 -3.37 7.84
CA ILE A 132 11.46 -2.98 9.23
C ILE A 132 12.67 -2.05 9.28
N GLN A 133 13.68 -2.26 8.45
CA GLN A 133 14.81 -1.35 8.33
C GLN A 133 14.33 0.05 7.93
N ARG A 134 13.52 0.15 6.87
CA ARG A 134 12.94 1.42 6.40
C ARG A 134 12.02 2.08 7.44
N PHE A 135 11.27 1.29 8.22
CA PHE A 135 10.51 1.82 9.35
C PHE A 135 11.42 2.42 10.42
N SER A 136 12.52 1.73 10.74
CA SER A 136 13.49 2.19 11.75
C SER A 136 14.16 3.49 11.32
N GLU A 137 14.56 3.60 10.05
CA GLU A 137 15.12 4.83 9.46
C GLU A 137 14.13 6.01 9.55
N ARG A 138 12.86 5.80 9.15
CA ARG A 138 11.83 6.83 9.23
C ARG A 138 11.49 7.23 10.66
N MET A 139 11.44 6.26 11.57
CA MET A 139 11.16 6.50 12.98
C MET A 139 12.21 7.39 13.63
N LEU A 140 13.49 7.14 13.38
CA LEU A 140 14.58 7.95 13.93
C LEU A 140 14.54 9.37 13.36
N LYS A 141 14.34 9.52 12.05
CA LYS A 141 14.19 10.83 11.42
C LYS A 141 13.00 11.62 12.01
N ASP A 142 11.83 10.98 12.13
CA ASP A 142 10.66 11.61 12.74
C ASP A 142 10.89 11.96 14.21
N PHE A 143 11.68 11.15 14.94
CA PHE A 143 12.04 11.43 16.32
C PHE A 143 13.01 12.61 16.44
N GLU A 144 14.01 12.71 15.57
CA GLU A 144 14.92 13.85 15.50
C GLU A 144 14.16 15.17 15.23
N GLU A 145 13.17 15.13 14.33
CA GLU A 145 12.35 16.29 13.98
C GLU A 145 11.36 16.67 15.09
N LYS A 146 10.68 15.69 15.69
CA LYS A 146 9.56 15.94 16.64
C LYS A 146 9.98 15.94 18.11
N GLN A 147 11.12 15.34 18.43
CA GLN A 147 11.65 15.15 19.78
C GLN A 147 10.60 14.61 20.77
N SER A 148 9.80 13.63 20.33
CA SER A 148 8.67 13.09 21.09
C SER A 148 8.67 11.56 21.12
N ASP A 149 8.57 10.99 22.31
CA ASP A 149 8.45 9.54 22.53
C ASP A 149 7.17 8.94 21.90
N SER A 150 6.15 9.77 21.59
CA SER A 150 4.95 9.32 20.87
C SER A 150 5.26 8.77 19.47
N VAL A 151 6.40 9.16 18.89
CA VAL A 151 6.90 8.60 17.63
C VAL A 151 7.13 7.10 17.77
N PHE A 152 7.70 6.64 18.88
CA PHE A 152 7.99 5.21 19.07
C PHE A 152 6.71 4.38 19.17
N ASP A 153 5.68 4.85 19.87
CA ASP A 153 4.39 4.12 19.94
C ASP A 153 3.71 4.02 18.57
N TYR A 154 3.75 5.11 17.80
CA TYR A 154 3.22 5.14 16.44
C TYR A 154 3.92 4.10 15.55
N TYR A 155 5.26 4.13 15.49
CA TYR A 155 6.03 3.20 14.65
C TYR A 155 5.96 1.75 15.15
N ALA A 156 5.89 1.52 16.47
CA ALA A 156 5.64 0.19 17.03
C ALA A 156 4.31 -0.40 16.54
N GLY A 157 3.25 0.43 16.49
CA GLY A 157 1.96 0.03 15.91
C GLY A 157 2.07 -0.34 14.42
N ARG A 158 2.76 0.48 13.62
CA ARG A 158 2.95 0.22 12.18
C ARG A 158 3.78 -1.03 11.90
N ILE A 159 4.82 -1.28 12.69
CA ILE A 159 5.64 -2.49 12.58
C ILE A 159 4.83 -3.73 12.97
N ALA A 160 3.99 -3.64 14.01
CA ALA A 160 3.09 -4.72 14.38
C ALA A 160 2.09 -5.04 13.26
N ASP A 161 1.49 -4.03 12.63
CA ASP A 161 0.63 -4.22 11.45
C ASP A 161 1.38 -4.91 10.32
N ALA A 162 2.60 -4.47 10.02
CA ALA A 162 3.42 -5.04 8.97
C ALA A 162 3.75 -6.52 9.20
N LEU A 163 4.09 -6.90 10.44
CA LEU A 163 4.47 -8.26 10.83
C LEU A 163 3.32 -9.26 10.85
N VAL A 164 2.09 -8.78 10.98
CA VAL A 164 0.93 -9.59 11.36
C VAL A 164 -0.15 -9.58 10.29
N VAL A 165 -0.39 -8.42 9.71
CA VAL A 165 -1.47 -8.17 8.75
C VAL A 165 -0.88 -8.11 7.35
N GLU A 166 0.07 -7.20 7.13
CA GLU A 166 0.53 -6.89 5.77
C GLU A 166 1.37 -8.02 5.15
N THR A 167 2.04 -8.85 5.95
CA THR A 167 2.75 -10.05 5.43
C THR A 167 1.83 -11.02 4.72
N LYS A 168 0.53 -11.02 5.03
CA LYS A 168 -0.47 -11.92 4.42
C LYS A 168 -0.96 -11.40 3.07
N TRP A 169 -0.76 -10.10 2.77
CA TRP A 169 -1.38 -9.44 1.63
C TRP A 169 -0.98 -10.05 0.28
N LYS A 170 0.22 -10.63 0.19
CA LYS A 170 0.70 -11.32 -1.01
C LYS A 170 -0.23 -12.46 -1.45
N ASP A 171 -0.93 -13.08 -0.51
CA ASP A 171 -1.77 -14.26 -0.76
C ASP A 171 -3.28 -13.93 -0.71
N MET A 172 -3.64 -12.67 -0.40
CA MET A 172 -5.04 -12.25 -0.24
C MET A 172 -5.78 -12.06 -1.57
N LEU A 173 -5.07 -11.76 -2.66
CA LEU A 173 -5.65 -11.52 -3.97
C LEU A 173 -4.87 -12.25 -5.05
N ARG A 174 -5.54 -12.45 -6.19
CA ARG A 174 -4.84 -12.80 -7.42
C ARG A 174 -4.33 -11.53 -8.09
N TYR A 175 -3.05 -11.25 -7.92
CA TYR A 175 -2.37 -10.15 -8.61
C TYR A 175 -2.06 -10.52 -10.06
N ASP A 176 -2.19 -9.56 -10.97
CA ASP A 176 -1.78 -9.69 -12.37
C ASP A 176 -0.26 -9.73 -12.51
N HIS A 177 0.43 -8.99 -11.64
CA HIS A 177 1.88 -8.96 -11.60
C HIS A 177 2.41 -8.77 -10.17
N VAL A 178 3.59 -9.34 -9.90
CA VAL A 178 4.33 -9.10 -8.67
C VAL A 178 5.70 -8.53 -9.04
N VAL A 179 6.02 -7.39 -8.47
CA VAL A 179 7.30 -6.71 -8.68
C VAL A 179 8.12 -6.72 -7.40
N PRO A 180 9.44 -6.94 -7.48
CA PRO A 180 10.29 -6.84 -6.30
C PRO A 180 10.39 -5.39 -5.85
N VAL A 181 10.64 -5.18 -4.55
CA VAL A 181 11.03 -3.88 -4.02
C VAL A 181 12.26 -3.37 -4.75
N SER A 182 12.24 -2.11 -5.16
CA SER A 182 13.44 -1.43 -5.65
C SER A 182 14.23 -0.84 -4.49
N ASP A 183 15.52 -1.16 -4.48
CA ASP A 183 16.56 -0.59 -3.62
C ASP A 183 17.29 0.59 -4.29
N THR A 184 17.12 0.75 -5.61
CA THR A 184 17.83 1.73 -6.45
C THR A 184 16.87 2.51 -7.34
N SER A 185 17.38 3.57 -7.96
CA SER A 185 16.59 4.36 -8.90
C SER A 185 16.37 3.59 -10.19
N GLU A 186 17.44 3.06 -10.77
CA GLU A 186 17.44 2.39 -12.06
C GLU A 186 16.47 1.19 -12.09
N LYS A 187 16.45 0.36 -11.03
CA LYS A 187 15.56 -0.80 -10.98
C LYS A 187 14.08 -0.41 -10.99
N ALA A 188 13.67 0.65 -10.28
CA ALA A 188 12.27 1.06 -10.31
C ALA A 188 11.90 1.87 -11.55
N ASP A 189 12.86 2.50 -12.24
CA ASP A 189 12.63 3.04 -13.59
C ASP A 189 12.33 1.89 -14.57
N LEU A 190 13.11 0.80 -14.54
CA LEU A 190 12.86 -0.40 -15.35
C LEU A 190 11.49 -1.04 -15.06
N ILE A 191 11.09 -1.12 -13.78
CA ILE A 191 9.77 -1.61 -13.40
C ILE A 191 8.68 -0.69 -13.97
N ALA A 192 8.83 0.63 -13.84
CA ALA A 192 7.86 1.59 -14.35
C ALA A 192 7.74 1.52 -15.89
N GLU A 193 8.85 1.43 -16.61
CA GLU A 193 8.89 1.26 -18.07
C GLU A 193 8.14 0.00 -18.52
N GLU A 194 8.35 -1.12 -17.84
CA GLU A 194 7.65 -2.37 -18.17
C GLU A 194 6.14 -2.24 -17.89
N ILE A 195 5.73 -1.66 -16.77
CA ILE A 195 4.30 -1.40 -16.49
C ILE A 195 3.67 -0.53 -17.59
N ILE A 196 4.34 0.55 -17.99
CA ILE A 196 3.85 1.48 -19.01
C ILE A 196 3.73 0.78 -20.36
N LYS A 197 4.70 -0.05 -20.73
CA LYS A 197 4.65 -0.84 -21.96
C LYS A 197 3.42 -1.76 -21.99
N GLN A 198 3.08 -2.38 -20.86
CA GLN A 198 1.91 -3.25 -20.76
C GLN A 198 0.60 -2.45 -20.78
N VAL A 199 0.56 -1.27 -20.15
CA VAL A 199 -0.59 -0.34 -20.26
C VAL A 199 -0.84 0.05 -21.71
N LYS A 200 0.21 0.40 -22.48
CA LYS A 200 0.07 0.75 -23.90
C LYS A 200 -0.52 -0.40 -24.72
N LYS A 201 -0.05 -1.64 -24.50
CA LYS A 201 -0.61 -2.84 -25.14
C LYS A 201 -2.10 -2.97 -24.85
N ILE A 202 -2.51 -2.83 -23.59
CA ILE A 202 -3.93 -2.89 -23.19
C ILE A 202 -4.73 -1.81 -23.93
N GLN A 203 -4.25 -0.57 -23.93
CA GLN A 203 -4.90 0.57 -24.61
C GLN A 203 -5.04 0.36 -26.13
N GLU A 204 -4.14 -0.41 -26.75
CA GLU A 204 -4.15 -0.79 -28.17
C GLU A 204 -5.08 -1.99 -28.48
N GLY A 205 -5.65 -2.62 -27.45
CA GLY A 205 -6.52 -3.78 -27.57
C GLY A 205 -5.81 -5.14 -27.41
N ASN A 206 -4.54 -5.14 -27.04
CA ASN A 206 -3.74 -6.34 -26.87
C ASN A 206 -3.80 -6.83 -25.42
N ARG A 207 -3.61 -8.15 -25.23
CA ARG A 207 -3.41 -8.71 -23.89
C ARG A 207 -2.02 -8.33 -23.35
N PRO A 208 -1.89 -8.03 -22.05
CA PRO A 208 -0.58 -7.78 -21.47
C PRO A 208 0.21 -9.09 -21.33
N ASP A 209 1.53 -9.00 -21.57
CA ASP A 209 2.48 -10.10 -21.51
C ASP A 209 3.23 -10.06 -20.18
N TRP A 210 2.54 -10.32 -19.07
CA TRP A 210 3.18 -10.39 -17.76
C TRP A 210 4.05 -11.65 -17.67
N LYS A 211 5.38 -11.49 -17.62
CA LYS A 211 6.29 -12.58 -17.23
C LYS A 211 6.24 -12.71 -15.71
N ILE A 212 5.29 -13.51 -15.21
CA ILE A 212 5.22 -13.86 -13.79
C ILE A 212 6.51 -14.63 -13.44
N SER A 213 7.33 -14.12 -12.51
CA SER A 213 8.40 -14.92 -11.92
C SER A 213 7.77 -16.16 -11.30
N LYS A 214 8.29 -17.35 -11.61
CA LYS A 214 7.69 -18.64 -11.22
C LYS A 214 7.62 -18.86 -9.70
N GLU A 215 8.17 -17.96 -8.89
CA GLU A 215 8.52 -18.19 -7.48
C GLU A 215 7.41 -17.88 -6.46
N GLU A 216 6.21 -17.48 -6.86
CA GLU A 216 5.19 -17.06 -5.88
C GLU A 216 3.82 -17.65 -6.18
N ARG A 217 3.69 -18.97 -6.03
CA ARG A 217 2.39 -19.66 -6.05
C ARG A 217 2.20 -20.49 -4.79
N GLN A 218 1.55 -19.89 -3.79
CA GLN A 218 0.67 -20.61 -2.86
C GLN A 218 -0.29 -19.60 -2.24
N ILE A 219 -1.60 -19.76 -2.49
CA ILE A 219 -2.64 -19.07 -1.73
C ILE A 219 -2.71 -19.82 -0.40
N ILE A 220 -2.22 -19.20 0.67
CA ILE A 220 -2.44 -19.70 2.03
C ILE A 220 -3.64 -18.95 2.57
N SER A 221 -4.71 -19.67 2.90
CA SER A 221 -5.79 -19.14 3.74
C SER A 221 -5.20 -18.89 5.12
N ILE A 222 -4.99 -17.63 5.49
CA ILE A 222 -4.48 -17.29 6.83
C ILE A 222 -5.61 -16.63 7.61
N GLY A 223 -6.05 -17.33 8.66
CA GLY A 223 -7.10 -16.86 9.56
C GLY A 223 -6.84 -15.45 10.10
N GLU A 224 -7.93 -14.80 10.51
CA GLU A 224 -7.91 -13.47 11.13
C GLU A 224 -6.87 -13.44 12.26
N CYS A 225 -5.99 -12.44 12.24
CA CYS A 225 -5.13 -12.25 13.40
C CYS A 225 -5.95 -11.63 14.52
N SER A 226 -5.98 -12.28 15.69
CA SER A 226 -6.65 -11.71 16.86
C SER A 226 -6.02 -10.38 17.26
N ASN A 227 -6.85 -9.39 17.61
CA ASN A 227 -6.40 -8.09 18.14
C ASN A 227 -5.45 -8.26 19.34
N LYS A 228 -5.64 -9.31 20.15
CA LYS A 228 -4.76 -9.64 21.27
C LYS A 228 -3.32 -9.97 20.84
N LYS A 229 -3.14 -10.68 19.72
CA LYS A 229 -1.82 -11.03 19.16
C LYS A 229 -1.12 -9.78 18.62
N ARG A 230 -1.86 -8.89 17.94
CA ARG A 230 -1.35 -7.59 17.47
C ARG A 230 -0.84 -6.73 18.62
N GLU A 231 -1.64 -6.54 19.67
CA GLU A 231 -1.25 -5.72 20.82
C GLU A 231 -0.04 -6.28 21.58
N GLY A 232 0.07 -7.61 21.69
CA GLY A 232 1.25 -8.26 22.26
C GLY A 232 2.53 -7.96 21.48
N ILE A 233 2.46 -8.04 20.14
CA ILE A 233 3.59 -7.70 19.27
C ILE A 233 3.93 -6.21 19.37
N LYS A 234 2.93 -5.32 19.34
CA LYS A 234 3.13 -3.87 19.51
C LYS A 234 3.88 -3.55 20.80
N ALA A 235 3.45 -4.09 21.93
CA ALA A 235 4.07 -3.83 23.24
C ALA A 235 5.54 -4.26 23.28
N GLN A 236 5.88 -5.39 22.65
CA GLN A 236 7.26 -5.86 22.60
C GLN A 236 8.14 -5.04 21.65
N VAL A 237 7.62 -4.68 20.48
CA VAL A 237 8.32 -3.78 19.55
C VAL A 237 8.58 -2.44 20.24
N LEU A 238 7.59 -1.89 20.94
CA LEU A 238 7.74 -0.66 21.72
C LEU A 238 8.83 -0.80 22.80
N SER A 239 8.80 -1.88 23.59
CA SER A 239 9.81 -2.17 24.61
C SER A 239 11.22 -2.29 24.03
N CYS A 240 11.34 -2.94 22.86
CA CYS A 240 12.61 -3.07 22.16
C CYS A 240 13.15 -1.70 21.73
N ILE A 241 12.30 -0.87 21.12
CA ILE A 241 12.66 0.49 20.67
C ILE A 241 13.08 1.37 21.86
N THR A 242 12.29 1.39 22.95
CA THR A 242 12.56 2.25 24.10
C THR A 242 13.80 1.82 24.89
N SER A 243 14.13 0.53 24.89
CA SER A 243 15.33 0.00 25.55
C SER A 243 16.62 0.25 24.75
N HIS A 244 16.52 0.60 23.47
CA HIS A 244 17.66 0.73 22.54
C HIS A 244 17.67 2.07 21.78
N LYS A 245 17.25 3.16 22.44
CA LYS A 245 17.18 4.50 21.84
C LYS A 245 18.51 5.04 21.27
N ASN A 246 19.65 4.48 21.70
CA ASN A 246 21.00 4.96 21.34
C ASN A 246 21.77 4.04 20.36
N VAL A 247 21.10 3.10 19.70
CA VAL A 247 21.76 2.09 18.84
C VAL A 247 21.54 2.41 17.36
N SER A 248 22.45 1.95 16.49
CA SER A 248 22.35 2.13 15.04
C SER A 248 21.08 1.49 14.45
N PHE A 249 20.63 1.97 13.28
CA PHE A 249 19.40 1.50 12.62
C PHE A 249 19.45 0.00 12.25
N ILE A 250 20.61 -0.51 11.85
CA ILE A 250 20.80 -1.92 11.47
C ILE A 250 20.55 -2.80 12.69
N ASP A 251 21.17 -2.44 13.81
CA ASP A 251 21.07 -3.19 15.06
C ASP A 251 19.64 -3.16 15.61
N LEU A 252 18.94 -2.03 15.52
CA LEU A 252 17.56 -1.91 15.97
C LEU A 252 16.61 -2.81 15.16
N SER A 253 16.76 -2.84 13.83
CA SER A 253 15.94 -3.69 12.96
C SER A 253 16.16 -5.19 13.25
N GLU A 254 17.39 -5.60 13.54
CA GLU A 254 17.69 -6.98 13.93
C GLU A 254 17.12 -7.34 15.30
N LEU A 255 17.18 -6.42 16.26
CA LEU A 255 16.62 -6.64 17.60
C LEU A 255 15.09 -6.80 17.55
N ILE A 256 14.41 -5.98 16.75
CA ILE A 256 12.96 -6.08 16.51
C ILE A 256 12.61 -7.44 15.88
N LEU A 257 13.36 -7.89 14.87
CA LEU A 257 13.16 -9.19 14.23
C LEU A 257 13.46 -10.38 15.17
N LYS A 258 14.52 -10.28 15.98
CA LYS A 258 14.86 -11.28 17.00
C LYS A 258 13.77 -11.38 18.08
N GLY A 259 13.17 -10.25 18.47
CA GLY A 259 12.01 -10.21 19.36
C GLY A 259 10.78 -10.89 18.74
N ALA A 260 10.42 -10.50 17.52
CA ALA A 260 9.25 -11.02 16.81
C ALA A 260 9.34 -12.53 16.50
N SER A 261 10.53 -13.05 16.21
CA SER A 261 10.75 -14.48 15.94
C SER A 261 10.65 -15.36 17.20
N ARG A 262 11.01 -14.85 18.39
CA ARG A 262 10.80 -15.55 19.67
C ARG A 262 9.31 -15.76 19.96
N LEU A 263 8.47 -14.75 19.69
CA LEU A 263 7.02 -14.85 19.83
C LEU A 263 6.36 -15.90 18.93
N LYS A 264 6.87 -16.11 17.71
CA LYS A 264 6.34 -17.15 16.81
C LYS A 264 6.67 -18.56 17.29
N LYS A 265 7.85 -18.75 17.89
CA LYS A 265 8.25 -20.02 18.53
C LYS A 265 7.44 -20.33 19.78
N GLU A 266 7.17 -19.34 20.63
CA GLU A 266 6.32 -19.51 21.82
C GLU A 266 4.86 -19.84 21.45
N ASN A 267 4.43 -19.51 20.24
CA ASN A 267 3.07 -19.78 19.72
C ASN A 267 3.00 -20.91 18.67
N ASN A 268 4.08 -21.69 18.47
CA ASN A 268 4.11 -22.84 17.54
C ASN A 268 3.74 -22.53 16.06
N GLU A 269 4.14 -21.36 15.53
CA GLU A 269 3.95 -21.03 14.11
C GLU A 269 5.31 -20.82 13.40
N GLU A 270 5.60 -21.63 12.38
CA GLU A 270 6.82 -21.49 11.56
C GLU A 270 6.76 -20.23 10.65
N LEU A 271 7.91 -19.57 10.50
CA LEU A 271 8.12 -18.58 9.45
C LEU A 271 8.36 -19.33 8.14
N SER A 272 7.37 -19.39 7.24
CA SER A 272 7.67 -19.66 5.83
C SER A 272 8.34 -18.42 5.25
N CYS A 273 9.66 -18.47 5.13
CA CYS A 273 10.47 -17.53 4.36
C CYS A 273 10.06 -17.55 2.88
#